data_AF-A0A9D8JBP8-F1
#
_entry.id   AF-A0A9D8JBP8-F1
#
_cell.length_a   1.000
_cell.length_b   1.000
_cell.length_c   1.000
_cell.angle_alpha   90.00
_cell.angle_beta   90.00
_cell.angle_gamma   90.00
#
_symmetry.space_group_name_H-M   'P 1'
#
loop_
_entity.id
_entity.type
_entity.pdbx_description
1 polymer ?
#
loop_
_entity_poly.entity_id
_entity_poly.type
_entity_poly.pdbx_seq_one_letter_code
_entity_poly.pdbx_strand_id
1 'polypeptide(L)'
;MTRWSMLRALASAVFGFSLAHSAVAADFATADRLFSQRENNRAVIAQARSEFLQLLDSANNVNDKIRAAEQLGRLALYEGEMLSPKSDFANRRAVFGDCWCRNASLFSRTCNEPGWVEKISPAAIGQRVPAYFYYRGMCIGYWGEASTVLEQAAFSGALRDTVNAGLDVASQSAASSAYEGGAVHRVAANVWSNPLARAVGLYDAKKALAQIDRALAAPANGSQDPGSLYFDNHHTKIVVLKQLHSDEPSAGWKQKAIDFANETLLDMMDRLAQDQIPASRAPEFQEIYDHIKISYRGLTGRDWQPE
;
A
#
# COMPACT_ATOMS: atom_id res chain seq x y z
N MET A 1 -34.47 -43.94 67.41
CA MET A 1 -35.56 -43.67 66.46
C MET A 1 -35.37 -42.23 66.01
N THR A 2 -35.26 -41.80 64.75
CA THR A 2 -35.66 -42.30 63.43
C THR A 2 -34.94 -41.39 62.41
N ARG A 3 -34.03 -41.91 61.57
CA ARG A 3 -34.12 -42.08 60.09
C ARG A 3 -34.33 -40.82 59.22
N TRP A 4 -33.34 -40.61 58.32
CA TRP A 4 -33.42 -40.35 56.86
C TRP A 4 -34.29 -39.16 56.37
N SER A 5 -33.84 -38.25 55.51
CA SER A 5 -33.45 -38.58 54.13
C SER A 5 -32.63 -37.48 53.44
N MET A 6 -31.60 -37.94 52.73
CA MET A 6 -30.92 -37.32 51.59
C MET A 6 -31.89 -36.70 50.56
N LEU A 7 -31.60 -35.49 50.10
CA LEU A 7 -32.08 -34.99 48.81
C LEU A 7 -30.88 -34.58 47.96
N ARG A 8 -30.66 -35.37 46.91
CA ARG A 8 -29.62 -35.28 45.91
C ARG A 8 -29.88 -34.05 45.04
N ALA A 9 -28.98 -33.07 45.05
CA ALA A 9 -28.93 -32.04 44.03
C ALA A 9 -28.25 -32.63 42.78
N LEU A 10 -29.03 -32.85 41.72
CA LEU A 10 -28.53 -33.19 40.39
C LEU A 10 -27.70 -32.02 39.86
N ALA A 11 -26.39 -32.20 39.78
CA ALA A 11 -25.52 -31.34 38.98
C ALA A 11 -25.71 -31.71 37.50
N SER A 12 -26.56 -30.96 36.80
CA SER A 12 -26.63 -31.00 35.34
C SER A 12 -25.34 -30.41 34.76
N ALA A 13 -24.36 -31.28 34.53
CA ALA A 13 -23.22 -30.99 33.66
C ALA A 13 -23.74 -30.84 32.23
N VAL A 14 -24.11 -29.61 31.85
CA VAL A 14 -24.30 -29.23 30.45
C VAL A 14 -22.91 -29.28 29.81
N PHE A 15 -22.57 -30.44 29.25
CA PHE A 15 -21.52 -30.57 28.24
C PHE A 15 -21.97 -29.74 27.03
N GLY A 16 -21.63 -28.44 27.06
CA GLY A 16 -21.65 -27.61 25.88
C GLY A 16 -20.66 -28.20 24.90
N PHE A 17 -21.16 -28.96 23.92
CA PHE A 17 -20.44 -29.26 22.70
C PHE A 17 -20.16 -27.91 22.02
N SER A 18 -19.03 -27.30 22.37
CA SER A 18 -18.44 -26.24 21.58
C SER A 18 -18.13 -26.86 20.21
N LEU A 19 -19.08 -26.73 19.28
CA LEU A 19 -18.84 -26.91 17.87
C LEU A 19 -17.77 -25.89 17.51
N ALA A 20 -16.50 -26.32 17.62
CA ALA A 20 -15.38 -25.64 17.03
C ALA A 20 -15.69 -25.55 15.54
N HIS A 21 -16.25 -24.42 15.13
CA HIS A 21 -16.44 -24.10 13.73
C HIS A 21 -15.03 -24.03 13.16
N SER A 22 -14.58 -25.13 12.55
CA SER A 22 -13.39 -25.12 11.71
C SER A 22 -13.65 -24.09 10.63
N ALA A 23 -13.07 -22.90 10.80
CA ALA A 23 -13.16 -21.83 9.82
C ALA A 23 -12.51 -22.36 8.55
N VAL A 24 -13.34 -22.75 7.58
CA VAL A 24 -12.89 -23.16 6.27
C VAL A 24 -12.24 -21.93 5.65
N ALA A 25 -10.95 -22.02 5.32
CA ALA A 25 -10.25 -20.96 4.60
C ALA A 25 -10.98 -20.71 3.27
N ALA A 26 -11.15 -19.44 2.89
CA ALA A 26 -11.80 -19.11 1.64
C ALA A 26 -10.95 -19.63 0.45
N ASP A 27 -11.61 -20.10 -0.61
CA ASP A 27 -10.92 -20.57 -1.81
C ASP A 27 -10.60 -19.38 -2.73
N PHE A 28 -9.30 -19.07 -2.83
CA PHE A 28 -8.79 -17.99 -3.67
C PHE A 28 -8.39 -18.45 -5.08
N ALA A 29 -8.48 -19.75 -5.41
CA ALA A 29 -7.87 -20.31 -6.62
C ALA A 29 -8.33 -19.62 -7.92
N THR A 30 -9.62 -19.35 -8.05
CA THR A 30 -10.16 -18.64 -9.24
C THR A 30 -9.68 -17.19 -9.30
N ALA A 31 -9.74 -16.46 -8.18
CA ALA A 31 -9.33 -15.08 -8.09
C ALA A 31 -7.83 -14.91 -8.39
N ASP A 32 -6.99 -15.76 -7.79
CA ASP A 32 -5.53 -15.77 -7.99
C ASP A 32 -5.15 -16.11 -9.44
N ARG A 33 -5.87 -17.05 -10.07
CA ARG A 33 -5.66 -17.40 -11.49
C ARG A 33 -6.00 -16.23 -12.41
N LEU A 34 -7.05 -15.48 -12.13
CA LEU A 34 -7.38 -14.28 -12.90
C LEU A 34 -6.36 -13.16 -12.63
N PHE A 35 -5.94 -12.98 -11.38
CA PHE A 35 -4.92 -12.01 -11.00
C PHE A 35 -3.57 -12.24 -11.72
N SER A 36 -3.16 -13.50 -11.90
CA SER A 36 -1.93 -13.81 -12.63
C SER A 36 -2.02 -13.51 -14.13
N GLN A 37 -3.24 -13.39 -14.66
CA GLN A 37 -3.53 -13.05 -16.06
C GLN A 37 -3.86 -11.56 -16.27
N ARG A 38 -3.64 -10.71 -15.26
CA ARG A 38 -4.00 -9.28 -15.28
C ARG A 38 -3.25 -8.46 -16.34
N GLU A 39 -2.09 -8.93 -16.76
CA GLU A 39 -1.17 -8.15 -17.59
C GLU A 39 -1.83 -7.66 -18.87
N ASN A 40 -1.88 -6.34 -19.06
CA ASN A 40 -2.49 -5.67 -20.22
C ASN A 40 -3.93 -6.10 -20.55
N ASN A 41 -4.69 -6.63 -19.57
CA ASN A 41 -6.01 -7.19 -19.80
C ASN A 41 -7.06 -6.64 -18.81
N ARG A 42 -7.67 -5.51 -19.18
CA ARG A 42 -8.71 -4.84 -18.37
C ARG A 42 -9.93 -5.72 -18.06
N ALA A 43 -10.31 -6.60 -18.99
CA ALA A 43 -11.44 -7.51 -18.79
C ALA A 43 -11.14 -8.53 -17.69
N VAL A 44 -9.93 -9.11 -17.69
CA VAL A 44 -9.48 -10.04 -16.64
C VAL A 44 -9.32 -9.34 -15.30
N ILE A 45 -8.84 -8.08 -15.28
CA ILE A 45 -8.77 -7.27 -14.05
C ILE A 45 -10.16 -7.08 -13.44
N ALA A 46 -11.18 -6.76 -14.25
CA ALA A 46 -12.54 -6.59 -13.78
C ALA A 46 -13.11 -7.91 -13.20
N GLN A 47 -12.82 -9.05 -13.84
CA GLN A 47 -13.20 -10.37 -13.32
C GLN A 47 -12.49 -10.69 -12.00
N ALA A 48 -11.17 -10.52 -11.93
CA ALA A 48 -10.39 -10.74 -10.71
C ALA A 48 -10.90 -9.87 -9.56
N ARG A 49 -11.19 -8.58 -9.83
CA ARG A 49 -11.78 -7.66 -8.85
C ARG A 49 -13.11 -8.17 -8.33
N SER A 50 -14.00 -8.64 -9.21
CA SER A 50 -15.29 -9.18 -8.81
C SER A 50 -15.14 -10.36 -7.85
N GLU A 51 -14.25 -11.31 -8.17
CA GLU A 51 -13.98 -12.48 -7.34
C GLU A 51 -13.38 -12.09 -5.97
N PHE A 52 -12.40 -11.20 -5.93
CA PHE A 52 -11.84 -10.73 -4.66
C PHE A 52 -12.82 -9.90 -3.83
N LEU A 53 -13.70 -9.12 -4.46
CA LEU A 53 -14.77 -8.41 -3.73
C LEU A 53 -15.75 -9.39 -3.09
N GLN A 54 -16.14 -10.42 -3.82
CA GLN A 54 -16.99 -11.48 -3.28
C GLN A 54 -16.31 -12.17 -2.09
N LEU A 55 -15.03 -12.53 -2.22
CA LEU A 55 -14.25 -13.13 -1.12
C LEU A 55 -14.13 -12.19 0.09
N LEU A 56 -13.89 -10.89 -0.14
CA LEU A 56 -13.84 -9.88 0.91
C LEU A 56 -15.18 -9.78 1.68
N ASP A 57 -16.29 -9.90 0.97
CA ASP A 57 -17.63 -9.84 1.54
C ASP A 57 -18.06 -11.13 2.25
N SER A 58 -17.65 -12.29 1.74
CA SER A 58 -18.03 -13.59 2.31
C SER A 58 -17.04 -14.18 3.31
N ALA A 59 -15.81 -13.69 3.38
CA ALA A 59 -14.78 -14.25 4.27
C ALA A 59 -15.15 -14.05 5.74
N ASN A 60 -15.14 -15.15 6.50
CA ASN A 60 -15.44 -15.13 7.93
C ASN A 60 -14.22 -14.84 8.81
N ASN A 61 -13.01 -15.15 8.33
CA ASN A 61 -11.78 -14.86 9.06
C ASN A 61 -11.13 -13.56 8.57
N VAL A 62 -10.42 -12.89 9.47
CA VAL A 62 -9.84 -11.56 9.22
C VAL A 62 -8.67 -11.63 8.23
N ASN A 63 -7.90 -12.72 8.23
CA ASN A 63 -6.73 -12.86 7.35
C ASN A 63 -7.14 -12.95 5.88
N ASP A 64 -8.21 -13.68 5.57
CA ASP A 64 -8.76 -13.77 4.21
C ASP A 64 -9.33 -12.43 3.74
N LYS A 65 -9.98 -11.66 4.64
CA LYS A 65 -10.41 -10.29 4.32
C LYS A 65 -9.23 -9.38 3.98
N ILE A 66 -8.17 -9.43 4.79
CA ILE A 66 -6.95 -8.66 4.54
C ILE A 66 -6.37 -9.06 3.20
N ARG A 67 -6.17 -10.36 2.95
CA ARG A 67 -5.63 -10.87 1.68
C ARG A 67 -6.46 -10.42 0.47
N ALA A 68 -7.79 -10.54 0.53
CA ALA A 68 -8.66 -10.11 -0.56
C ALA A 68 -8.52 -8.59 -0.83
N ALA A 69 -8.49 -7.77 0.23
CA ALA A 69 -8.28 -6.35 0.12
C ALA A 69 -6.88 -5.98 -0.43
N GLU A 70 -5.83 -6.71 -0.06
CA GLU A 70 -4.49 -6.51 -0.63
C GLU A 70 -4.47 -6.76 -2.15
N GLN A 71 -5.11 -7.84 -2.60
CA GLN A 71 -5.19 -8.14 -4.04
C GLN A 71 -6.03 -7.11 -4.79
N LEU A 72 -7.13 -6.62 -4.20
CA LEU A 72 -7.91 -5.51 -4.75
C LEU A 72 -7.07 -4.23 -4.87
N GLY A 73 -6.24 -3.94 -3.87
CA GLY A 73 -5.34 -2.80 -3.88
C GLY A 73 -4.27 -2.89 -4.97
N ARG A 74 -3.68 -4.07 -5.15
CA ARG A 74 -2.72 -4.34 -6.25
C ARG A 74 -3.37 -4.19 -7.62
N LEU A 75 -4.59 -4.70 -7.79
CA LEU A 75 -5.36 -4.50 -9.03
C LEU A 75 -5.70 -3.02 -9.29
N ALA A 76 -6.05 -2.27 -8.24
CA ALA A 76 -6.34 -0.83 -8.35
C ALA A 76 -5.10 -0.03 -8.76
N LEU A 77 -3.92 -0.33 -8.17
CA LEU A 77 -2.66 0.27 -8.60
C LEU A 77 -2.34 -0.08 -10.05
N TYR A 78 -2.42 -1.35 -10.43
CA TYR A 78 -2.10 -1.79 -11.78
C TYR A 78 -3.03 -1.11 -12.83
N GLU A 79 -4.34 -1.08 -12.57
CA GLU A 79 -5.28 -0.42 -13.48
C GLU A 79 -5.12 1.10 -13.51
N GLY A 80 -4.96 1.73 -12.33
CA GLY A 80 -4.92 3.18 -12.19
C GLY A 80 -3.60 3.83 -12.59
N GLU A 81 -2.47 3.15 -12.36
CA GLU A 81 -1.14 3.70 -12.63
C GLU A 81 -0.51 3.16 -13.90
N MET A 82 -0.68 1.86 -14.20
CA MET A 82 0.03 1.22 -15.32
C MET A 82 -0.81 1.17 -16.60
N LEU A 83 -2.11 0.90 -16.49
CA LEU A 83 -2.97 0.79 -17.68
C LEU A 83 -3.69 2.09 -18.06
N SER A 84 -3.80 3.04 -17.13
CA SER A 84 -4.51 4.30 -17.35
C SER A 84 -3.51 5.42 -17.61
N PRO A 85 -3.59 6.12 -18.76
CA PRO A 85 -2.75 7.28 -19.00
C PRO A 85 -2.91 8.31 -17.88
N LYS A 86 -1.82 9.00 -17.51
CA LYS A 86 -1.86 10.05 -16.48
C LYS A 86 -2.86 11.17 -16.79
N SER A 87 -3.18 11.38 -18.07
CA SER A 87 -4.19 12.33 -18.56
C SER A 87 -5.65 11.86 -18.39
N ASP A 88 -5.89 10.57 -18.17
CA ASP A 88 -7.23 10.01 -17.95
C ASP A 88 -7.63 10.16 -16.48
N PHE A 89 -7.85 11.41 -16.06
CA PHE A 89 -8.21 11.74 -14.69
C PHE A 89 -9.52 11.06 -14.26
N ALA A 90 -10.51 10.94 -15.17
CA ALA A 90 -11.80 10.36 -14.85
C ALA A 90 -11.67 8.86 -14.50
N ASN A 91 -10.97 8.07 -15.33
CA ASN A 91 -10.79 6.65 -15.05
C ASN A 91 -9.93 6.41 -13.80
N ARG A 92 -8.81 7.12 -13.66
CA ARG A 92 -7.94 7.01 -12.47
C ARG A 92 -8.72 7.32 -11.20
N ARG A 93 -9.50 8.41 -11.22
CA ARG A 93 -10.33 8.79 -10.08
C ARG A 93 -11.39 7.74 -9.77
N ALA A 94 -12.03 7.13 -10.77
CA ALA A 94 -13.00 6.06 -10.54
C ALA A 94 -12.37 4.83 -9.87
N VAL A 95 -11.22 4.37 -10.38
CA VAL A 95 -10.48 3.21 -9.82
C VAL A 95 -10.10 3.43 -8.35
N PHE A 96 -9.52 4.59 -8.03
CA PHE A 96 -9.13 4.88 -6.64
C PHE A 96 -10.31 5.30 -5.75
N GLY A 97 -11.40 5.78 -6.35
CA GLY A 97 -12.68 6.02 -5.68
C GLY A 97 -13.33 4.71 -5.22
N ASP A 98 -13.30 3.66 -6.04
CA ASP A 98 -13.78 2.32 -5.64
C ASP A 98 -12.97 1.74 -4.47
N CYS A 99 -11.69 2.10 -4.37
CA CYS A 99 -10.84 1.72 -3.25
C CYS A 99 -11.16 2.49 -1.97
N TRP A 100 -11.07 3.83 -2.01
CA TRP A 100 -11.31 4.67 -0.83
C TRP A 100 -12.75 5.14 -0.73
N CYS A 101 -13.17 5.98 -1.68
CA CYS A 101 -14.42 6.71 -1.58
C CYS A 101 -15.06 6.97 -2.93
N ARG A 102 -16.19 6.31 -3.21
CA ARG A 102 -16.96 6.50 -4.44
C ARG A 102 -17.69 7.85 -4.48
N ASN A 103 -18.08 8.33 -3.30
CA ASN A 103 -18.85 9.56 -3.15
C ASN A 103 -18.27 10.42 -2.02
N ALA A 104 -17.28 11.24 -2.39
CA ALA A 104 -16.58 12.12 -1.46
C ALA A 104 -17.29 13.49 -1.36
N SER A 105 -17.64 13.91 -0.14
CA SER A 105 -18.28 15.20 0.11
C SER A 105 -17.26 16.26 0.51
N LEU A 106 -17.08 17.27 -0.35
CA LEU A 106 -16.21 18.42 -0.07
C LEU A 106 -16.64 19.22 1.16
N PHE A 107 -17.95 19.36 1.37
CA PHE A 107 -18.51 20.22 2.41
C PHE A 107 -18.35 19.59 3.80
N SER A 108 -18.68 18.32 3.94
CA SER A 108 -18.53 17.59 5.21
C SER A 108 -17.14 16.99 5.39
N ARG A 109 -16.31 16.97 4.33
CA ARG A 109 -15.00 16.29 4.30
C ARG A 109 -15.11 14.81 4.69
N THR A 110 -16.22 14.19 4.33
CA THR A 110 -16.53 12.78 4.63
C THR A 110 -16.63 11.98 3.36
N CYS A 111 -16.45 10.66 3.52
CA CYS A 111 -16.85 9.72 2.50
C CYS A 111 -18.29 9.26 2.75
N ASN A 112 -19.19 9.52 1.80
CA ASN A 112 -20.58 9.10 1.89
C ASN A 112 -20.75 7.64 1.45
N GLU A 113 -19.89 7.17 0.54
CA GLU A 113 -19.88 5.78 0.07
C GLU A 113 -18.47 5.21 0.17
N PRO A 114 -18.14 4.61 1.34
CA PRO A 114 -16.89 3.93 1.55
C PRO A 114 -16.59 2.89 0.47
N GLY A 115 -15.36 2.92 -0.04
CA GLY A 115 -14.80 1.91 -0.93
C GLY A 115 -14.43 0.63 -0.19
N TRP A 116 -13.88 -0.33 -0.91
CA TRP A 116 -13.62 -1.66 -0.35
C TRP A 116 -12.56 -1.66 0.76
N VAL A 117 -11.64 -0.69 0.79
CA VAL A 117 -10.57 -0.66 1.81
C VAL A 117 -11.12 -0.49 3.23
N GLU A 118 -12.27 0.17 3.37
CA GLU A 118 -12.92 0.39 4.66
C GLU A 118 -13.49 -0.91 5.27
N LYS A 119 -13.66 -1.97 4.46
CA LYS A 119 -14.05 -3.31 4.93
C LYS A 119 -12.94 -4.01 5.74
N ILE A 120 -11.70 -3.53 5.65
CA ILE A 120 -10.57 -3.96 6.50
C ILE A 120 -10.12 -2.87 7.49
N SER A 121 -10.96 -1.85 7.72
CA SER A 121 -10.68 -0.81 8.71
C SER A 121 -10.62 -1.39 10.13
N PRO A 122 -9.90 -0.75 11.07
CA PRO A 122 -9.86 -1.21 12.47
C PRO A 122 -11.25 -1.39 13.09
N ALA A 123 -12.22 -0.55 12.70
CA ALA A 123 -13.60 -0.67 13.15
C ALA A 123 -14.30 -1.91 12.56
N ALA A 124 -14.00 -2.27 11.31
CA ALA A 124 -14.63 -3.40 10.62
C ALA A 124 -14.06 -4.77 11.05
N ILE A 125 -12.76 -4.87 11.32
CA ILE A 125 -12.09 -6.15 11.64
C ILE A 125 -11.62 -6.26 13.09
N GLY A 126 -11.81 -5.24 13.91
CA GLY A 126 -11.48 -5.24 15.34
C GLY A 126 -9.97 -5.13 15.66
N GLN A 127 -9.12 -4.87 14.66
CA GLN A 127 -7.68 -4.76 14.85
C GLN A 127 -7.03 -3.76 13.88
N ARG A 128 -5.93 -3.14 14.30
CA ARG A 128 -5.14 -2.24 13.45
C ARG A 128 -4.12 -3.05 12.66
N VAL A 129 -4.22 -3.03 11.33
CA VAL A 129 -3.30 -3.77 10.44
C VAL A 129 -2.60 -2.82 9.46
N PRO A 130 -1.29 -3.01 9.17
CA PRO A 130 -0.56 -2.17 8.23
C PRO A 130 -1.22 -2.08 6.84
N ALA A 131 -1.77 -3.20 6.35
CA ALA A 131 -2.44 -3.30 5.06
C ALA A 131 -3.51 -2.21 4.87
N TYR A 132 -4.37 -2.00 5.86
CA TYR A 132 -5.41 -0.97 5.79
C TYR A 132 -4.82 0.43 5.60
N PHE A 133 -3.86 0.83 6.44
CA PHE A 133 -3.29 2.17 6.38
C PHE A 133 -2.46 2.40 5.12
N TYR A 134 -1.77 1.36 4.64
CA TYR A 134 -1.05 1.38 3.38
C TYR A 134 -1.99 1.59 2.19
N TYR A 135 -2.93 0.66 1.96
CA TYR A 135 -3.81 0.73 0.80
C TYR A 135 -4.75 1.93 0.87
N ARG A 136 -5.26 2.27 2.06
CA ARG A 136 -6.05 3.50 2.22
C ARG A 136 -5.21 4.71 1.84
N GLY A 137 -4.03 4.90 2.43
CA GLY A 137 -3.17 6.04 2.13
C GLY A 137 -2.83 6.17 0.64
N MET A 138 -2.53 5.06 -0.04
CA MET A 138 -2.33 5.05 -1.49
C MET A 138 -3.58 5.47 -2.26
N CYS A 139 -4.74 4.88 -1.96
CA CYS A 139 -5.97 5.20 -2.64
C CYS A 139 -6.39 6.66 -2.41
N ILE A 140 -6.15 7.21 -1.22
CA ILE A 140 -6.28 8.64 -0.94
C ILE A 140 -5.37 9.47 -1.84
N GLY A 141 -4.08 9.12 -1.86
CA GLY A 141 -3.07 9.85 -2.63
C GLY A 141 -3.38 9.87 -4.13
N TYR A 142 -3.56 8.70 -4.73
CA TYR A 142 -3.80 8.58 -6.17
C TYR A 142 -5.18 9.10 -6.61
N TRP A 143 -6.21 8.95 -5.78
CA TRP A 143 -7.48 9.65 -6.02
C TRP A 143 -7.26 11.16 -6.04
N GLY A 144 -6.48 11.69 -5.08
CA GLY A 144 -6.11 13.10 -5.00
C GLY A 144 -5.36 13.61 -6.24
N GLU A 145 -4.42 12.83 -6.77
CA GLU A 145 -3.71 13.18 -8.02
C GLU A 145 -4.64 13.34 -9.22
N ALA A 146 -5.72 12.56 -9.25
CA ALA A 146 -6.75 12.62 -10.29
C ALA A 146 -7.90 13.59 -9.96
N SER A 147 -7.76 14.39 -8.90
CA SER A 147 -8.79 15.29 -8.38
C SER A 147 -8.43 16.77 -8.53
N THR A 148 -9.42 17.63 -8.30
CA THR A 148 -9.20 19.08 -8.31
C THR A 148 -8.39 19.55 -7.09
N VAL A 149 -7.78 20.73 -7.18
CA VAL A 149 -7.01 21.34 -6.07
C VAL A 149 -7.87 21.50 -4.80
N LEU A 150 -9.15 21.85 -4.94
CA LEU A 150 -10.06 21.99 -3.80
C LEU A 150 -10.29 20.65 -3.09
N GLU A 151 -10.43 19.56 -3.84
CA GLU A 151 -10.58 18.21 -3.30
C GLU A 151 -9.31 17.72 -2.64
N GLN A 152 -8.15 17.94 -3.28
CA GLN A 152 -6.85 17.66 -2.69
C GLN A 152 -6.70 18.35 -1.34
N ALA A 153 -7.04 19.64 -1.25
CA ALA A 153 -6.99 20.40 -0.01
C ALA A 153 -7.98 19.85 1.04
N ALA A 154 -9.22 19.58 0.65
CA ALA A 154 -10.27 19.10 1.56
C ALA A 154 -9.94 17.74 2.18
N PHE A 155 -9.29 16.85 1.43
CA PHE A 155 -9.01 15.47 1.85
C PHE A 155 -7.56 15.23 2.30
N SER A 156 -6.70 16.25 2.23
CA SER A 156 -5.33 16.22 2.75
C SER A 156 -5.26 15.81 4.23
N GLY A 157 -6.22 16.26 5.05
CA GLY A 157 -6.34 15.85 6.44
C GLY A 157 -6.54 14.34 6.61
N ALA A 158 -7.44 13.74 5.82
CA ALA A 158 -7.68 12.30 5.85
C ALA A 158 -6.44 11.49 5.42
N LEU A 159 -5.69 11.99 4.43
CA LEU A 159 -4.41 11.39 4.02
C LEU A 159 -3.41 11.40 5.18
N ARG A 160 -3.20 12.58 5.78
CA ARG A 160 -2.28 12.77 6.90
C ARG A 160 -2.62 11.86 8.06
N ASP A 161 -3.88 11.84 8.45
CA ASP A 161 -4.33 11.09 9.61
C ASP A 161 -4.21 9.57 9.36
N THR A 162 -4.48 9.12 8.12
CA THR A 162 -4.24 7.73 7.70
C THR A 162 -2.75 7.37 7.78
N VAL A 163 -1.87 8.22 7.26
CA VAL A 163 -0.42 7.99 7.28
C VAL A 163 0.12 7.95 8.70
N ASN A 164 -0.23 8.92 9.54
CA ASN A 164 0.22 8.96 10.93
C ASN A 164 -0.27 7.72 11.71
N ALA A 165 -1.55 7.36 11.56
CA ALA A 165 -2.09 6.17 12.20
C ALA A 165 -1.43 4.88 11.68
N GLY A 166 -1.01 4.84 10.42
CA GLY A 166 -0.22 3.75 9.86
C GLY A 166 1.18 3.67 10.48
N LEU A 167 1.88 4.79 10.60
CA LEU A 167 3.22 4.85 11.20
C LEU A 167 3.19 4.42 12.67
N ASP A 168 2.15 4.79 13.40
CA ASP A 168 1.93 4.30 14.77
C ASP A 168 1.84 2.77 14.80
N VAL A 169 1.14 2.15 13.83
CA VAL A 169 1.07 0.67 13.72
C VAL A 169 2.42 0.08 13.34
N ALA A 170 3.12 0.66 12.37
CA ALA A 170 4.46 0.23 11.97
C ALA A 170 5.44 0.25 13.16
N SER A 171 5.30 1.22 14.08
CA SER A 171 6.15 1.33 15.26
C SER A 171 5.89 0.29 16.36
N GLN A 172 4.75 -0.42 16.32
CA GLN A 172 4.36 -1.37 17.37
C GLN A 172 5.09 -2.71 17.27
N SER A 173 5.56 -3.11 16.08
CA SER A 173 6.31 -4.37 15.92
C SER A 173 7.17 -4.37 14.66
N ALA A 174 8.26 -5.15 14.69
CA ALA A 174 9.09 -5.39 13.51
C ALA A 174 8.27 -5.97 12.35
N ALA A 175 7.34 -6.88 12.64
CA ALA A 175 6.46 -7.49 11.65
C ALA A 175 5.55 -6.45 10.94
N SER A 176 5.03 -5.48 11.69
CA SER A 176 4.21 -4.39 11.14
C SER A 176 5.04 -3.39 10.34
N SER A 177 6.26 -3.09 10.80
CA SER A 177 7.22 -2.25 10.08
C SER A 177 7.70 -2.89 8.77
N ALA A 178 7.86 -4.21 8.75
CA ALA A 178 8.31 -4.99 7.60
C ALA A 178 7.27 -5.15 6.49
N TYR A 179 6.00 -4.80 6.76
CA TYR A 179 4.90 -5.04 5.83
C TYR A 179 5.19 -4.47 4.44
N GLU A 180 5.22 -5.34 3.43
CA GLU A 180 5.55 -5.03 2.03
C GLU A 180 6.82 -4.17 1.89
N GLY A 181 7.86 -4.52 2.65
CA GLY A 181 9.14 -3.82 2.61
C GLY A 181 9.04 -2.37 3.08
N GLY A 182 8.28 -2.14 4.17
CA GLY A 182 8.09 -0.81 4.74
C GLY A 182 7.10 0.06 3.98
N ALA A 183 6.05 -0.54 3.43
CA ALA A 183 5.09 0.12 2.56
C ALA A 183 4.39 1.34 3.20
N VAL A 184 4.09 1.28 4.51
CA VAL A 184 3.55 2.44 5.25
C VAL A 184 4.55 3.59 5.29
N HIS A 185 5.84 3.29 5.49
CA HIS A 185 6.91 4.29 5.46
C HIS A 185 7.08 4.88 4.04
N ARG A 186 6.95 4.06 3.00
CA ARG A 186 6.96 4.51 1.59
C ARG A 186 5.83 5.50 1.30
N VAL A 187 4.60 5.21 1.73
CA VAL A 187 3.48 6.15 1.57
C VAL A 187 3.74 7.44 2.34
N ALA A 188 4.20 7.34 3.60
CA ALA A 188 4.54 8.51 4.39
C ALA A 188 5.60 9.41 3.72
N ALA A 189 6.63 8.78 3.14
CA ALA A 189 7.66 9.50 2.39
C ALA A 189 7.08 10.24 1.18
N ASN A 190 6.21 9.60 0.40
CA ASN A 190 5.57 10.24 -0.76
C ASN A 190 4.65 11.41 -0.36
N VAL A 191 3.93 11.30 0.75
CA VAL A 191 3.12 12.42 1.27
C VAL A 191 4.01 13.58 1.67
N TRP A 192 5.07 13.32 2.44
CA TRP A 192 5.94 14.37 2.98
C TRP A 192 6.93 14.96 1.97
N SER A 193 7.18 14.28 0.85
CA SER A 193 8.06 14.78 -0.21
C SER A 193 7.37 15.73 -1.18
N ASN A 194 6.04 15.83 -1.17
CA ASN A 194 5.29 16.59 -2.16
C ASN A 194 5.29 18.11 -1.88
N PRO A 195 6.01 18.93 -2.66
CA PRO A 195 6.08 20.38 -2.43
C PRO A 195 4.73 21.09 -2.58
N LEU A 196 3.80 20.55 -3.37
CA LEU A 196 2.45 21.12 -3.53
C LEU A 196 1.64 21.02 -2.23
N ALA A 197 2.00 20.08 -1.34
CA ALA A 197 1.34 19.89 -0.07
C ALA A 197 1.87 20.82 1.04
N ARG A 198 2.78 21.76 0.71
CA ARG A 198 3.37 22.73 1.64
C ARG A 198 2.33 23.63 2.30
N ALA A 199 1.35 24.12 1.53
CA ALA A 199 0.31 25.01 2.04
C ALA A 199 -0.60 24.35 3.10
N VAL A 200 -0.70 23.02 3.09
CA VAL A 200 -1.51 22.24 4.04
C VAL A 200 -0.69 21.57 5.13
N GLY A 201 0.60 21.94 5.26
CA GLY A 201 1.49 21.44 6.30
C GLY A 201 1.85 19.95 6.16
N LEU A 202 1.74 19.40 4.95
CA LEU A 202 2.09 18.01 4.66
C LEU A 202 3.42 17.88 3.91
N TYR A 203 4.21 18.94 3.82
CA TYR A 203 5.52 18.92 3.20
C TYR A 203 6.63 19.00 4.25
N ASP A 204 7.48 17.98 4.29
CA ASP A 204 8.72 17.94 5.07
C ASP A 204 9.68 16.92 4.43
N ALA A 205 10.55 17.39 3.53
CA ALA A 205 11.43 16.52 2.76
C ALA A 205 12.47 15.77 3.61
N LYS A 206 12.88 16.33 4.77
CA LYS A 206 13.79 15.64 5.70
C LYS A 206 13.07 14.52 6.43
N LYS A 207 11.84 14.76 6.85
CA LYS A 207 10.98 13.71 7.43
C LYS A 207 10.67 12.64 6.39
N ALA A 208 10.43 13.01 5.13
CA ALA A 208 10.27 12.08 4.02
C ALA A 208 11.51 11.20 3.83
N LEU A 209 12.72 11.78 3.88
CA LEU A 209 13.98 11.04 3.78
C LEU A 209 14.11 10.02 4.93
N ALA A 210 13.81 10.43 6.16
CA ALA A 210 13.85 9.54 7.29
C ALA A 210 12.85 8.37 7.17
N GLN A 211 11.68 8.57 6.55
CA GLN A 211 10.74 7.47 6.30
C GLN A 211 11.22 6.56 5.18
N ILE A 212 11.71 7.10 4.07
CA ILE A 212 12.13 6.25 2.96
C ILE A 212 13.38 5.42 3.31
N ASP A 213 14.26 5.95 4.16
CA ASP A 213 15.37 5.18 4.72
C ASP A 213 14.88 4.03 5.61
N ARG A 214 13.81 4.24 6.40
CA ARG A 214 13.15 3.15 7.15
C ARG A 214 12.48 2.13 6.24
N ALA A 215 11.88 2.57 5.14
CA ALA A 215 11.28 1.68 4.16
C ALA A 215 12.35 0.78 3.53
N LEU A 216 13.47 1.35 3.07
CA LEU A 216 14.60 0.59 2.52
C LEU A 216 15.22 -0.38 3.53
N ALA A 217 15.31 0.02 4.80
CA ALA A 217 15.84 -0.80 5.88
C ALA A 217 14.83 -1.82 6.45
N ALA A 218 13.59 -1.84 5.97
CA ALA A 218 12.57 -2.75 6.46
C ALA A 218 12.98 -4.20 6.16
N PRO A 219 13.00 -5.09 7.17
CA PRO A 219 13.41 -6.47 6.96
C PRO A 219 12.35 -7.24 6.17
N ALA A 220 12.73 -8.41 5.66
CA ALA A 220 11.77 -9.39 5.15
C ALA A 220 10.90 -9.90 6.32
N ASN A 221 9.63 -10.22 6.04
CA ASN A 221 8.75 -10.86 7.02
C ASN A 221 7.87 -11.93 6.36
N GLY A 222 8.11 -13.20 6.71
CA GLY A 222 7.42 -14.33 6.12
C GLY A 222 7.71 -14.44 4.62
N SER A 223 6.65 -14.34 3.80
CA SER A 223 6.72 -14.42 2.33
C SER A 223 7.01 -13.08 1.64
N GLN A 224 7.26 -12.01 2.40
CA GLN A 224 7.50 -10.67 1.85
C GLN A 224 8.99 -10.38 1.72
N ASP A 225 9.37 -9.81 0.57
CA ASP A 225 10.72 -9.32 0.32
C ASP A 225 11.12 -8.21 1.33
N PRO A 226 12.42 -8.01 1.63
CA PRO A 226 12.87 -6.85 2.37
C PRO A 226 12.67 -5.57 1.56
N GLY A 227 12.65 -4.42 2.24
CA GLY A 227 12.41 -3.11 1.65
C GLY A 227 13.38 -2.71 0.55
N SER A 228 14.62 -3.20 0.59
CA SER A 228 15.63 -2.99 -0.45
C SER A 228 15.31 -3.68 -1.79
N LEU A 229 14.36 -4.63 -1.82
CA LEU A 229 13.90 -5.26 -3.06
C LEU A 229 12.64 -4.61 -3.65
N TYR A 230 12.12 -3.56 -3.01
CA TYR A 230 11.04 -2.74 -3.56
C TYR A 230 11.66 -1.51 -4.22
N PHE A 231 11.91 -1.57 -5.53
CA PHE A 231 12.53 -0.45 -6.26
C PHE A 231 11.71 0.86 -6.21
N ASP A 232 10.42 0.79 -5.90
CA ASP A 232 9.62 1.99 -5.58
C ASP A 232 10.19 2.77 -4.39
N ASN A 233 10.77 2.08 -3.39
CA ASN A 233 11.45 2.72 -2.28
C ASN A 233 12.67 3.52 -2.77
N HIS A 234 13.42 2.96 -3.73
CA HIS A 234 14.58 3.62 -4.32
C HIS A 234 14.18 4.84 -5.14
N HIS A 235 13.21 4.68 -6.03
CA HIS A 235 12.67 5.79 -6.83
C HIS A 235 12.16 6.93 -5.92
N THR A 236 11.39 6.60 -4.88
CA THR A 236 10.90 7.59 -3.91
C THR A 236 12.06 8.31 -3.22
N LYS A 237 13.14 7.61 -2.83
CA LYS A 237 14.32 8.24 -2.21
C LYS A 237 15.02 9.20 -3.15
N ILE A 238 15.14 8.86 -4.44
CA ILE A 238 15.70 9.77 -5.47
C ILE A 238 14.85 11.02 -5.60
N VAL A 239 13.51 10.89 -5.63
CA VAL A 239 12.58 12.02 -5.65
C VAL A 239 12.75 12.92 -4.41
N VAL A 240 12.84 12.32 -3.22
CA VAL A 240 13.07 13.06 -1.97
C VAL A 240 14.41 13.81 -2.00
N LEU A 241 15.50 13.16 -2.45
CA LEU A 241 16.81 13.79 -2.54
C LEU A 241 16.85 14.94 -3.57
N LYS A 242 16.13 14.80 -4.70
CA LYS A 242 15.92 15.89 -5.66
C LYS A 242 15.20 17.07 -5.03
N GLN A 243 14.17 16.81 -4.24
CA GLN A 243 13.41 17.85 -3.56
C GLN A 243 14.26 18.56 -2.48
N LEU A 244 15.05 17.80 -1.71
CA LEU A 244 16.03 18.36 -0.78
C LEU A 244 17.08 19.21 -1.49
N HIS A 245 17.54 18.81 -2.68
CA HIS A 245 18.44 19.65 -3.49
C HIS A 245 17.77 20.96 -3.92
N SER A 246 16.49 20.92 -4.30
CA SER A 246 15.75 22.14 -4.64
C SER A 246 15.61 23.10 -3.45
N ASP A 247 15.39 22.58 -2.25
CA ASP A 247 15.25 23.39 -1.03
C ASP A 247 16.61 23.84 -0.47
N GLU A 248 17.65 23.01 -0.57
CA GLU A 248 18.99 23.22 -0.01
C GLU A 248 20.09 22.91 -1.05
N PRO A 249 20.29 23.74 -2.09
CA PRO A 249 21.19 23.42 -3.20
C PRO A 249 22.64 23.13 -2.80
N SER A 250 23.14 23.77 -1.74
CA SER A 250 24.53 23.69 -1.28
C SER A 250 24.82 22.51 -0.34
N ALA A 251 23.82 21.72 0.05
CA ALA A 251 23.98 20.64 1.04
C ALA A 251 24.41 19.28 0.43
N GLY A 252 24.84 19.26 -0.83
CA GLY A 252 25.32 18.06 -1.51
C GLY A 252 24.24 17.04 -1.87
N TRP A 253 22.95 17.37 -1.70
CA TRP A 253 21.82 16.47 -2.00
C TRP A 253 21.77 16.02 -3.46
N LYS A 254 22.20 16.88 -4.39
CA LYS A 254 22.30 16.53 -5.82
C LYS A 254 23.21 15.33 -6.04
N GLN A 255 24.42 15.37 -5.47
CA GLN A 255 25.39 14.30 -5.64
C GLN A 255 24.88 13.00 -5.01
N LYS A 256 24.32 13.06 -3.80
CA LYS A 256 23.69 11.90 -3.16
C LYS A 256 22.57 11.29 -4.00
N ALA A 257 21.76 12.11 -4.67
CA ALA A 257 20.71 11.63 -5.57
C ALA A 257 21.29 10.92 -6.80
N ILE A 258 22.37 11.45 -7.38
CA ILE A 258 23.08 10.87 -8.54
C ILE A 258 23.70 9.53 -8.15
N ASP A 259 24.45 9.49 -7.05
CA ASP A 259 25.15 8.29 -6.57
C ASP A 259 24.13 7.18 -6.29
N PHE A 260 23.08 7.48 -5.53
CA PHE A 260 22.04 6.51 -5.18
C PHE A 260 21.24 6.03 -6.41
N ALA A 261 20.97 6.91 -7.39
CA ALA A 261 20.33 6.51 -8.65
C ALA A 261 21.25 5.57 -9.46
N ASN A 262 22.55 5.86 -9.51
CA ASN A 262 23.52 5.02 -10.20
C ASN A 262 23.63 3.63 -9.57
N GLU A 263 23.81 3.57 -8.24
CA GLU A 263 23.84 2.32 -7.47
C GLU A 263 22.57 1.49 -7.71
N THR A 264 21.40 2.15 -7.71
CA THR A 264 20.13 1.46 -7.95
C THR A 264 20.04 0.90 -9.36
N LEU A 265 20.43 1.66 -10.40
CA LEU A 265 20.39 1.19 -11.79
C LEU A 265 21.34 0.01 -12.03
N LEU A 266 22.50 0.02 -11.38
CA LEU A 266 23.44 -1.10 -11.41
C LEU A 266 22.86 -2.35 -10.72
N ASP A 267 22.28 -2.22 -9.51
CA ASP A 267 21.62 -3.34 -8.82
C ASP A 267 20.45 -3.90 -9.63
N MET A 268 19.64 -3.03 -10.25
CA MET A 268 18.56 -3.45 -11.15
C MET A 268 19.11 -4.25 -12.34
N MET A 269 20.14 -3.75 -13.03
CA MET A 269 20.74 -4.48 -14.15
C MET A 269 21.32 -5.83 -13.75
N ASP A 270 21.98 -5.91 -12.60
CA ASP A 270 22.55 -7.16 -12.09
C ASP A 270 21.45 -8.20 -11.80
N ARG A 271 20.35 -7.78 -11.16
CA ARG A 271 19.19 -8.67 -10.90
C ARG A 271 18.52 -9.16 -12.17
N LEU A 272 18.39 -8.29 -13.18
CA LEU A 272 17.84 -8.67 -14.46
C LEU A 272 18.74 -9.70 -15.16
N ALA A 273 20.07 -9.49 -15.12
CA ALA A 273 21.05 -10.41 -15.69
C ALA A 273 21.07 -11.78 -14.98
N GLN A 274 20.72 -11.81 -13.69
CA GLN A 274 20.67 -13.02 -12.87
C GLN A 274 19.29 -13.71 -12.85
N ASP A 275 18.32 -13.26 -13.66
CA ASP A 275 16.93 -13.78 -13.68
C ASP A 275 16.27 -13.77 -12.27
N GLN A 276 16.61 -12.76 -11.47
CA GLN A 276 16.09 -12.59 -10.10
C GLN A 276 14.78 -11.80 -10.04
N ILE A 277 14.29 -11.32 -11.17
CA ILE A 277 13.03 -10.59 -11.26
C ILE A 277 11.94 -11.57 -11.71
N PRO A 278 10.96 -11.91 -10.85
CA PRO A 278 9.85 -12.76 -11.27
C PRO A 278 9.16 -12.18 -12.51
N ALA A 279 8.86 -13.01 -13.50
CA ALA A 279 8.20 -12.56 -14.74
C ALA A 279 6.93 -11.74 -14.48
N SER A 280 6.19 -12.08 -13.42
CA SER A 280 4.97 -11.37 -12.98
C SER A 280 5.19 -9.97 -12.42
N ARG A 281 6.45 -9.54 -12.26
CA ARG A 281 6.90 -8.21 -11.80
C ARG A 281 7.77 -7.49 -12.84
N ALA A 282 8.03 -8.11 -13.99
CA ALA A 282 8.90 -7.53 -15.01
C ALA A 282 8.38 -6.17 -15.55
N PRO A 283 7.06 -5.98 -15.79
CA PRO A 283 6.53 -4.69 -16.20
C PRO A 283 6.75 -3.59 -15.16
N GLU A 284 6.43 -3.86 -13.89
CA GLU A 284 6.63 -2.93 -12.77
C GLU A 284 8.12 -2.57 -12.61
N PHE A 285 9.00 -3.56 -12.74
CA PHE A 285 10.44 -3.37 -12.67
C PHE A 285 10.95 -2.46 -13.80
N GLN A 286 10.51 -2.69 -15.04
CA GLN A 286 10.91 -1.90 -16.20
C GLN A 286 10.45 -0.44 -16.08
N GLU A 287 9.21 -0.21 -15.63
CA GLU A 287 8.69 1.14 -15.41
C GLU A 287 9.53 1.92 -14.39
N ILE A 288 9.86 1.28 -13.26
CA ILE A 288 10.69 1.91 -12.22
C ILE A 288 12.10 2.19 -12.76
N TYR A 289 12.67 1.27 -13.54
CA TYR A 289 13.99 1.45 -14.16
C TYR A 289 14.02 2.70 -15.05
N ASP A 290 12.99 2.88 -15.88
CA ASP A 290 12.87 4.04 -16.76
C ASP A 290 12.66 5.35 -15.98
N HIS A 291 11.84 5.34 -14.91
CA HIS A 291 11.68 6.50 -14.03
C HIS A 291 12.99 6.91 -13.33
N ILE A 292 13.81 5.94 -12.91
CA ILE A 292 15.11 6.21 -12.31
C ILE A 292 16.07 6.79 -13.35
N LYS A 293 16.09 6.27 -14.59
CA LYS A 293 16.89 6.86 -15.69
C LYS A 293 16.48 8.30 -16.02
N ILE A 294 15.18 8.58 -16.08
CA ILE A 294 14.66 9.95 -16.28
C ILE A 294 15.12 10.87 -15.14
N SER A 295 15.05 10.39 -13.90
CA SER A 295 15.51 11.15 -12.74
C SER A 295 17.02 11.40 -12.77
N TYR A 296 17.82 10.40 -13.14
CA TYR A 296 19.27 10.53 -13.33
C TYR A 296 19.59 11.58 -14.39
N ARG A 297 18.94 11.51 -15.56
CA ARG A 297 19.11 12.50 -16.63
C ARG A 297 18.73 13.90 -16.19
N GLY A 298 17.65 14.05 -15.43
CA GLY A 298 17.24 15.34 -14.87
C GLY A 298 18.27 15.93 -13.90
N LEU A 299 19.04 15.08 -13.21
CA LEU A 299 20.10 15.50 -12.29
C LEU A 299 21.42 15.84 -13.01
N THR A 300 21.81 15.04 -13.99
CA THR A 300 23.15 15.12 -14.62
C THR A 300 23.16 15.86 -15.96
N GLY A 301 22.01 15.98 -16.62
CA GLY A 301 21.91 16.44 -18.01
C GLY A 301 22.38 15.38 -19.03
N ARG A 302 22.63 14.13 -18.61
CA ARG A 302 23.15 13.05 -19.45
C ARG A 302 22.30 11.79 -19.33
N ASP A 303 22.17 11.03 -20.41
CA ASP A 303 21.56 9.71 -20.33
C ASP A 303 22.46 8.77 -19.51
N TRP A 304 21.84 7.89 -18.72
CA TRP A 304 22.59 6.93 -17.91
C TRP A 304 23.25 5.87 -18.81
N GLN A 305 24.50 5.54 -18.51
CA GLN A 305 25.28 4.46 -19.12
C GLN A 305 25.90 3.62 -17.98
N PRO A 306 25.91 2.29 -18.08
CA PRO A 306 26.65 1.46 -17.15
C PRO A 306 28.15 1.65 -17.43
N GLU A 307 28.86 2.30 -16.51
CA GLU A 307 30.33 2.44 -16.52
C GLU A 307 31.00 1.39 -15.64
#